data_AF-A0A6G3TWY3-F1
#
_entry.id   AF-A0A6G3TWY3-F1
#
_cell.length_a   1.000
_cell.length_b   1.000
_cell.length_c   1.000
_cell.angle_alpha   90.00
_cell.angle_beta   90.00
_cell.angle_gamma   90.00
#
_symmetry.space_group_name_H-M   'P 1'
#
loop_
_entity.id
_entity.type
_entity.pdbx_description
1 polymer ?
#
loop_
_entity_poly.entity_id
_entity_poly.type
_entity_poly.pdbx_seq_one_letter_code
_entity_poly.pdbx_strand_id
1 'polypeptide(L)'
;GNPVIPLVADLTRAAGEEYGPQVHRGATSQDIMDTAMMLVAHRTLGPVADDLGRAQRALARLAVEHRDTVLPGRTLTQHAVPTTFGLKAAGWRSLVLDARDRVTAVRDALPAQLGGAAGTLAAFTAYGAHNATELPAVYARELGLRAPGLPWHTLRTPVADLAGCLAFTAGALGKLAADVLTLSRTEIAEVSEGSGGGSSAMPHKSNPVRATLVAAAARRAPQLA
;
A
#
# COMPACT_ATOMS: atom_id res chain seq x y z
N GLY A 1 -26.84 -0.90 -0.33
CA GLY A 1 -27.20 -0.53 1.05
C GLY A 1 -25.94 -0.16 1.82
N ASN A 2 -26.07 0.60 2.91
CA ASN A 2 -24.94 0.99 3.76
C ASN A 2 -24.70 -0.08 4.84
N PRO A 3 -23.51 -0.70 4.94
CA PRO A 3 -23.26 -1.77 5.90
C PRO A 3 -23.19 -1.28 7.36
N VAL A 4 -23.06 0.03 7.60
CA VAL A 4 -22.95 0.58 8.95
C VAL A 4 -24.28 0.55 9.69
N ILE A 5 -25.41 0.74 9.00
CA ILE A 5 -26.74 0.74 9.63
C ILE A 5 -27.02 -0.59 10.36
N PRO A 6 -26.93 -1.77 9.72
CA PRO A 6 -27.13 -3.03 10.43
C PRO A 6 -26.06 -3.28 11.50
N LEU A 7 -24.79 -2.90 11.26
CA LEU A 7 -23.73 -3.02 12.26
C LEU A 7 -24.03 -2.19 13.52
N VAL A 8 -24.51 -0.97 13.36
CA VAL A 8 -24.90 -0.09 14.48
C VAL A 8 -26.05 -0.72 15.26
N ALA A 9 -27.06 -1.28 14.58
CA ALA A 9 -28.17 -1.95 15.26
C ALA A 9 -27.70 -3.13 16.13
N ASP A 10 -26.76 -3.93 15.62
CA ASP A 10 -26.19 -5.05 16.38
C ASP A 10 -25.32 -4.58 17.55
N LEU A 11 -24.50 -3.54 17.35
CA LEU A 11 -23.67 -2.94 18.41
C LEU A 11 -24.53 -2.27 19.50
N THR A 12 -25.59 -1.56 19.13
CA THR A 12 -26.54 -0.96 20.07
C THR A 12 -27.18 -2.03 20.94
N ARG A 13 -27.60 -3.16 20.35
CA ARG A 13 -28.15 -4.29 21.10
C ARG A 13 -27.12 -4.90 22.06
N ALA A 14 -25.88 -5.06 21.60
CA ALA A 14 -24.79 -5.63 22.40
C ALA A 14 -24.36 -4.70 23.56
N ALA A 15 -24.48 -3.38 23.39
CA ALA A 15 -24.13 -2.39 24.40
C ALA A 15 -25.14 -2.30 25.56
N GLY A 16 -26.30 -2.97 25.45
CA GLY A 16 -27.36 -2.94 26.45
C GLY A 16 -28.11 -1.59 26.51
N GLU A 17 -29.12 -1.53 27.36
CA GLU A 17 -30.02 -0.35 27.43
C GLU A 17 -29.31 0.93 27.90
N GLU A 18 -28.35 0.79 28.82
CA GLU A 18 -27.61 1.92 29.40
C GLU A 18 -26.72 2.64 28.36
N TYR A 19 -25.96 1.88 27.57
CA TYR A 19 -24.96 2.43 26.65
C TYR A 19 -25.40 2.41 25.18
N GLY A 20 -26.43 1.64 24.83
CA GLY A 20 -26.99 1.55 23.48
C GLY A 20 -27.27 2.90 22.81
N PRO A 21 -27.88 3.88 23.51
CA PRO A 21 -28.12 5.22 22.96
C PRO A 21 -26.85 6.04 22.65
N GLN A 22 -25.68 5.64 23.16
CA GLN A 22 -24.40 6.29 22.87
C GLN A 22 -23.73 5.74 21.61
N VAL A 23 -24.11 4.55 21.16
CA VAL A 23 -23.55 3.93 19.95
C VAL A 23 -23.89 4.78 18.74
N HIS A 24 -22.86 5.14 17.96
CA HIS A 24 -22.99 5.95 16.74
C HIS A 24 -23.56 7.36 16.95
N ARG A 25 -23.66 7.84 18.19
CA ARG A 25 -24.31 9.11 18.53
C ARG A 25 -23.62 10.29 17.84
N GLY A 26 -24.35 10.98 16.98
CA GLY A 26 -23.90 12.18 16.26
C GLY A 26 -23.08 11.92 14.99
N ALA A 27 -22.58 10.70 14.80
CA ALA A 27 -21.83 10.32 13.60
C ALA A 27 -22.76 10.03 12.41
N THR A 28 -22.20 10.07 11.21
CA THR A 28 -22.84 9.50 10.01
C THR A 28 -22.18 8.19 9.63
N SER A 29 -22.88 7.33 8.90
CA SER A 29 -22.32 6.06 8.44
C SER A 29 -21.01 6.23 7.66
N GLN A 30 -20.86 7.33 6.93
CA GLN A 30 -19.62 7.59 6.20
C GLN A 30 -18.43 7.90 7.12
N ASP A 31 -18.65 8.48 8.31
CA ASP A 31 -17.58 8.66 9.32
C ASP A 31 -16.95 7.32 9.70
N ILE A 32 -17.80 6.29 9.85
CA ILE A 32 -17.38 4.94 10.22
C ILE A 32 -16.67 4.26 9.05
N MET A 33 -17.23 4.31 7.84
CA MET A 33 -16.66 3.64 6.66
C MET A 33 -15.29 4.20 6.30
N ASP A 34 -15.16 5.52 6.23
CA ASP A 34 -13.91 6.17 5.82
C ASP A 34 -12.82 5.98 6.88
N THR A 35 -13.17 6.10 8.17
CA THR A 35 -12.23 5.81 9.27
C THR A 35 -11.81 4.34 9.28
N ALA A 36 -12.73 3.40 9.07
CA ALA A 36 -12.41 1.97 9.02
C ALA A 36 -11.46 1.65 7.86
N MET A 37 -11.66 2.25 6.69
CA MET A 37 -10.77 2.11 5.54
C MET A 37 -9.35 2.60 5.89
N MET A 38 -9.23 3.75 6.57
CA MET A 38 -7.92 4.29 6.99
C MET A 38 -7.23 3.42 8.04
N LEU A 39 -7.99 2.85 9.00
CA LEU A 39 -7.45 1.88 9.97
C LEU A 39 -6.95 0.58 9.30
N VAL A 40 -7.66 0.08 8.29
CA VAL A 40 -7.21 -1.09 7.51
C VAL A 40 -5.95 -0.74 6.72
N ALA A 41 -5.94 0.42 6.04
CA ALA A 41 -4.79 0.90 5.29
C ALA A 41 -3.56 1.06 6.19
N HIS A 42 -3.69 1.73 7.34
CA HIS A 42 -2.58 1.96 8.28
C HIS A 42 -1.95 0.65 8.77
N ARG A 43 -2.79 -0.33 9.10
CA ARG A 43 -2.35 -1.68 9.51
C ARG A 43 -1.69 -2.45 8.35
N THR A 44 -2.18 -2.27 7.12
CA THR A 44 -1.67 -2.97 5.94
C THR A 44 -0.34 -2.39 5.46
N LEU A 45 -0.17 -1.07 5.51
CA LEU A 45 1.04 -0.40 5.06
C LEU A 45 2.27 -0.71 5.93
N GLY A 46 2.08 -1.12 7.20
CA GLY A 46 3.16 -1.54 8.09
C GLY A 46 3.94 -2.74 7.54
N PRO A 47 3.30 -3.92 7.38
CA PRO A 47 3.92 -5.09 6.76
C PRO A 47 4.47 -4.80 5.35
N VAL A 48 3.79 -3.97 4.55
CA VAL A 48 4.31 -3.58 3.22
C VAL A 48 5.64 -2.82 3.34
N ALA A 49 5.75 -1.87 4.28
CA ALA A 49 7.00 -1.14 4.52
C ALA A 49 8.13 -2.08 5.01
N ASP A 50 7.81 -3.06 5.85
CA ASP A 50 8.76 -4.06 6.32
C ASP A 50 9.25 -4.97 5.18
N ASP A 51 8.35 -5.40 4.31
CA ASP A 51 8.65 -6.20 3.12
C ASP A 51 9.55 -5.43 2.14
N LEU A 52 9.24 -4.16 1.88
CA LEU A 52 10.11 -3.27 1.11
C LEU A 52 11.48 -3.08 1.79
N GLY A 53 11.50 -3.01 3.12
CA GLY A 53 12.71 -2.99 3.93
C GLY A 53 13.56 -4.25 3.74
N ARG A 54 12.94 -5.44 3.66
CA ARG A 54 13.65 -6.70 3.35
C ARG A 54 14.15 -6.72 1.90
N ALA A 55 13.31 -6.30 0.95
CA ALA A 55 13.65 -6.25 -0.47
C ALA A 55 14.86 -5.33 -0.73
N GLN A 56 14.88 -4.11 -0.19
CA GLN A 56 16.00 -3.20 -0.40
C GLN A 56 17.32 -3.73 0.18
N ARG A 57 17.28 -4.44 1.32
CA ARG A 57 18.48 -5.07 1.90
C ARG A 57 19.01 -6.21 1.01
N ALA A 58 18.11 -7.02 0.44
CA ALA A 58 18.51 -8.06 -0.50
C ALA A 58 19.12 -7.49 -1.77
N LEU A 59 18.51 -6.44 -2.32
CA LEU A 59 19.03 -5.73 -3.49
C LEU A 59 20.36 -5.02 -3.22
N ALA A 60 20.56 -4.51 -2.01
CA ALA A 60 21.85 -3.93 -1.60
C ALA A 60 22.96 -4.99 -1.61
N ARG A 61 22.67 -6.20 -1.10
CA ARG A 61 23.63 -7.31 -1.15
C ARG A 61 23.98 -7.69 -2.59
N LEU A 62 22.98 -7.87 -3.44
CA LEU A 62 23.22 -8.16 -4.87
C LEU A 62 24.00 -7.04 -5.56
N ALA A 63 23.71 -5.78 -5.24
CA ALA A 63 24.42 -4.64 -5.80
C ALA A 63 25.92 -4.64 -5.45
N VAL A 64 26.26 -5.02 -4.21
CA VAL A 64 27.64 -5.12 -3.72
C VAL A 64 28.34 -6.36 -4.27
N GLU A 65 27.70 -7.52 -4.15
CA GLU A 65 28.26 -8.82 -4.58
C GLU A 65 28.61 -8.83 -6.07
N HIS A 66 27.76 -8.22 -6.89
CA HIS A 66 27.92 -8.20 -8.34
C HIS A 66 28.33 -6.82 -8.88
N ARG A 67 29.00 -6.02 -8.04
CA ARG A 67 29.44 -4.66 -8.40
C ARG A 67 30.17 -4.62 -9.74
N ASP A 68 31.04 -5.61 -9.94
CA ASP A 68 31.95 -5.70 -11.09
C ASP A 68 31.56 -6.84 -12.06
N THR A 69 30.40 -7.49 -11.85
CA THR A 69 29.90 -8.52 -12.77
C THR A 69 29.36 -7.85 -14.03
N VAL A 70 30.13 -7.90 -15.11
CA VAL A 70 29.77 -7.27 -16.40
C VAL A 70 28.61 -8.00 -17.08
N LEU A 71 27.67 -7.25 -17.65
CA LEU A 71 26.67 -7.74 -18.59
C LEU A 71 26.47 -6.73 -19.74
N PRO A 72 25.93 -7.15 -20.91
CA PRO A 72 25.56 -6.21 -21.95
C PRO A 72 24.45 -5.27 -21.46
N GLY A 73 24.65 -3.97 -21.64
CA GLY A 73 23.55 -3.01 -21.52
C GLY A 73 22.46 -3.33 -22.53
N ARG A 74 21.20 -3.05 -22.19
CA ARG A 74 20.06 -3.29 -23.09
C ARG A 74 19.16 -2.07 -23.17
N THR A 75 19.12 -1.42 -24.33
CA THR A 75 18.29 -0.23 -24.60
C THR A 75 17.37 -0.51 -25.78
N LEU A 76 16.07 -0.22 -25.67
CA LEU A 76 15.07 -0.60 -26.69
C LEU A 76 15.21 -2.08 -27.10
N THR A 77 15.46 -2.94 -26.12
CA THR A 77 15.70 -4.39 -26.25
C THR A 77 16.95 -4.80 -27.07
N GLN A 78 17.80 -3.87 -27.49
CA GLN A 78 19.04 -4.13 -28.22
C GLN A 78 20.28 -4.02 -27.31
N HIS A 79 21.35 -4.74 -27.65
CA HIS A 79 22.64 -4.59 -26.97
C HIS A 79 23.17 -3.17 -27.09
N ALA A 80 23.62 -2.64 -25.96
CA ALA A 80 24.27 -1.35 -25.81
C ALA A 80 25.66 -1.56 -25.19
N VAL A 81 26.34 -0.46 -24.84
CA VAL A 81 27.62 -0.52 -24.13
C VAL A 81 27.53 -1.34 -22.84
N PRO A 82 28.62 -1.99 -22.39
CA PRO A 82 28.63 -2.81 -21.18
C PRO A 82 28.18 -2.04 -19.93
N THR A 83 27.57 -2.77 -19.00
CA THR A 83 27.22 -2.31 -17.65
C THR A 83 27.54 -3.40 -16.64
N THR A 84 27.17 -3.23 -15.37
CA THR A 84 27.32 -4.28 -14.35
C THR A 84 26.00 -4.68 -13.71
N PHE A 85 25.91 -5.92 -13.24
CA PHE A 85 24.70 -6.42 -12.61
C PHE A 85 24.47 -5.69 -11.30
N GLY A 86 25.56 -5.33 -10.61
CA GLY A 86 25.52 -4.48 -9.43
C GLY A 86 24.84 -3.14 -9.68
N LEU A 87 25.15 -2.46 -10.80
CA LEU A 87 24.48 -1.20 -11.16
C LEU A 87 22.98 -1.41 -11.45
N LYS A 88 22.61 -2.48 -12.14
CA LYS A 88 21.20 -2.84 -12.37
C LYS A 88 20.45 -3.10 -11.05
N ALA A 89 21.06 -3.84 -10.13
CA ALA A 89 20.51 -4.12 -8.80
C ALA A 89 20.41 -2.86 -7.93
N ALA A 90 21.38 -1.95 -8.02
CA ALA A 90 21.32 -0.65 -7.37
C ALA A 90 20.14 0.19 -7.89
N GLY A 91 19.89 0.18 -9.21
CA GLY A 91 18.72 0.82 -9.81
C GLY A 91 17.39 0.23 -9.31
N TRP A 92 17.28 -1.09 -9.19
CA TRP A 92 16.11 -1.72 -8.55
C TRP A 92 15.94 -1.29 -7.09
N ARG A 93 17.04 -1.24 -6.33
CA ARG A 93 17.02 -0.81 -4.93
C ARG A 93 16.51 0.62 -4.79
N SER A 94 16.92 1.53 -5.67
CA SER A 94 16.46 2.92 -5.66
C SER A 94 14.93 2.99 -5.73
N LEU A 95 14.32 2.26 -6.66
CA LEU A 95 12.86 2.23 -6.81
C LEU A 95 12.15 1.68 -5.56
N VAL A 96 12.74 0.68 -4.90
CA VAL A 96 12.19 0.11 -3.66
C VAL A 96 12.31 1.09 -2.49
N LEU A 97 13.38 1.87 -2.42
CA LEU A 97 13.53 2.93 -1.42
C LEU A 97 12.48 4.02 -1.62
N ASP A 98 12.31 4.51 -2.85
CA ASP A 98 11.29 5.51 -3.17
C ASP A 98 9.88 5.01 -2.81
N ALA A 99 9.59 3.73 -3.08
CA ALA A 99 8.31 3.12 -2.73
C ALA A 99 8.12 3.06 -1.21
N ARG A 100 9.16 2.67 -0.47
CA ARG A 100 9.13 2.59 1.00
C ARG A 100 8.89 3.98 1.63
N ASP A 101 9.56 5.01 1.12
CA ASP A 101 9.41 6.37 1.64
C ASP A 101 7.99 6.89 1.41
N ARG A 102 7.41 6.63 0.24
CA ARG A 102 6.00 6.95 -0.06
C ARG A 102 5.03 6.19 0.83
N VAL A 103 5.23 4.88 0.99
CA VAL A 103 4.39 4.04 1.88
C VAL A 103 4.41 4.56 3.31
N THR A 104 5.60 4.92 3.80
CA THR A 104 5.76 5.47 5.17
C THR A 104 5.05 6.82 5.29
N ALA A 105 5.30 7.74 4.35
CA ALA A 105 4.68 9.06 4.36
C ALA A 105 3.14 9.00 4.30
N VAL A 106 2.59 8.16 3.42
CA VAL A 106 1.13 7.97 3.34
C VAL A 106 0.60 7.36 4.62
N ARG A 107 1.23 6.29 5.14
CA ARG A 107 0.81 5.62 6.37
C ARG A 107 0.68 6.58 7.56
N ASP A 108 1.62 7.51 7.68
CA ASP A 108 1.69 8.48 8.77
C ASP A 108 0.70 9.66 8.57
N ALA A 109 0.21 9.85 7.35
CA ALA A 109 -0.73 10.92 6.99
C ALA A 109 -2.21 10.48 6.97
N LEU A 110 -2.51 9.18 7.09
CA LEU A 110 -3.89 8.66 7.01
C LEU A 110 -4.81 9.30 8.07
N PRO A 111 -5.86 10.04 7.66
CA PRO A 111 -6.70 10.76 8.60
C PRO A 111 -7.86 9.91 9.15
N ALA A 112 -8.33 10.22 10.36
CA ALA A 112 -9.66 9.79 10.78
C ALA A 112 -10.74 10.63 10.07
N GLN A 113 -11.96 10.10 9.95
CA GLN A 113 -13.13 10.83 9.45
C GLN A 113 -14.17 10.96 10.57
N LEU A 114 -14.47 12.20 10.97
CA LEU A 114 -15.56 12.51 11.88
C LEU A 114 -16.11 13.90 11.57
N GLY A 115 -17.30 13.95 10.97
CA GLY A 115 -17.96 15.21 10.62
C GLY A 115 -19.47 15.22 10.85
N GLY A 116 -20.08 14.08 11.16
CA GLY A 116 -21.54 13.96 11.26
C GLY A 116 -22.22 14.07 9.90
N ALA A 117 -23.55 14.15 9.91
CA ALA A 117 -24.41 14.01 8.71
C ALA A 117 -23.98 14.83 7.48
N ALA A 118 -23.50 16.06 7.68
CA ALA A 118 -23.12 16.98 6.60
C ALA A 118 -21.74 17.61 6.81
N GLY A 119 -20.88 17.03 7.66
CA GLY A 119 -19.55 17.60 7.94
C GLY A 119 -19.55 18.85 8.83
N THR A 120 -20.66 19.20 9.47
CA THR A 120 -20.78 20.41 10.30
C THR A 120 -20.61 20.17 11.78
N LEU A 121 -20.51 18.91 12.20
CA LEU A 121 -20.45 18.48 13.61
C LEU A 121 -21.67 18.91 14.47
N ALA A 122 -22.73 19.44 13.86
CA ALA A 122 -23.87 20.05 14.57
C ALA A 122 -24.55 19.10 15.56
N ALA A 123 -24.66 17.81 15.21
CA ALA A 123 -25.24 16.82 16.10
C ALA A 123 -24.43 16.65 17.40
N PHE A 124 -23.10 16.70 17.33
CA PHE A 124 -22.26 16.60 18.53
C PHE A 124 -22.43 17.80 19.46
N THR A 125 -22.56 19.01 18.90
CA THR A 125 -22.90 20.22 19.67
C THR A 125 -24.25 20.08 20.37
N ALA A 126 -25.28 19.60 19.64
CA ALA A 126 -26.61 19.38 20.20
C ALA A 126 -26.62 18.32 21.32
N TYR A 127 -25.67 17.39 21.32
CA TYR A 127 -25.50 16.38 22.36
C TYR A 127 -24.57 16.82 23.51
N GLY A 128 -24.15 18.08 23.55
CA GLY A 128 -23.44 18.66 24.68
C GLY A 128 -21.93 18.81 24.51
N ALA A 129 -21.38 18.62 23.30
CA ALA A 129 -19.98 18.92 23.06
C ALA A 129 -19.74 20.44 23.15
N HIS A 130 -19.03 20.88 24.20
CA HIS A 130 -18.69 22.29 24.42
C HIS A 130 -17.88 22.91 23.26
N ASN A 131 -16.94 22.13 22.71
CA ASN A 131 -16.22 22.49 21.49
C ASN A 131 -16.17 21.29 20.54
N ALA A 132 -17.22 21.13 19.72
CA ALA A 132 -17.29 20.03 18.77
C ALA A 132 -16.12 20.02 17.77
N THR A 133 -15.47 21.16 17.50
CA THR A 133 -14.35 21.26 16.55
C THR A 133 -13.06 20.59 17.04
N GLU A 134 -12.93 20.35 18.36
CA GLU A 134 -11.81 19.60 18.93
C GLU A 134 -12.02 18.08 18.86
N LEU A 135 -13.27 17.63 18.72
CA LEU A 135 -13.64 16.22 18.77
C LEU A 135 -12.91 15.36 17.71
N PRO A 136 -12.76 15.79 16.43
CA PRO A 136 -12.01 15.02 15.44
C PRO A 136 -10.55 14.78 15.83
N ALA A 137 -9.91 15.73 16.52
CA ALA A 137 -8.52 15.57 16.95
C ALA A 137 -8.38 14.56 18.11
N VAL A 138 -9.33 14.57 19.05
CA VAL A 138 -9.41 13.56 20.12
C VAL A 138 -9.68 12.19 19.51
N TYR A 139 -10.69 12.09 18.64
CA TYR A 139 -11.06 10.86 17.96
C TYR A 139 -9.91 10.26 17.15
N ALA A 140 -9.19 11.08 16.39
CA ALA A 140 -8.04 10.63 15.61
C ALA A 140 -6.92 10.08 16.50
N ARG A 141 -6.63 10.74 17.64
CA ARG A 141 -5.62 10.29 18.60
C ARG A 141 -5.96 8.94 19.22
N GLU A 142 -7.22 8.73 19.63
CA GLU A 142 -7.69 7.43 20.16
C GLU A 142 -7.49 6.29 19.16
N LEU A 143 -7.59 6.60 17.87
CA LEU A 143 -7.44 5.63 16.78
C LEU A 143 -6.02 5.47 16.26
N GLY A 144 -5.07 6.28 16.72
CA GLY A 144 -3.71 6.34 16.16
C GLY A 144 -3.67 6.82 14.71
N LEU A 145 -4.64 7.65 14.30
CA LEU A 145 -4.73 8.26 12.97
C LEU A 145 -4.42 9.75 13.02
N ARG A 146 -4.21 10.36 11.85
CA ARG A 146 -4.00 11.81 11.76
C ARG A 146 -5.30 12.56 11.97
N ALA A 147 -5.25 13.66 12.73
CA ALA A 147 -6.36 14.59 12.83
C ALA A 147 -6.51 15.35 11.49
N PRO A 148 -7.67 15.29 10.82
CA PRO A 148 -7.90 16.05 9.60
C PRO A 148 -8.11 17.54 9.94
N GLY A 149 -7.76 18.44 9.01
CA GLY A 149 -8.06 19.86 9.17
C GLY A 149 -9.55 20.19 8.96
N LEU A 150 -10.25 19.39 8.15
CA LEU A 150 -11.68 19.48 7.85
C LEU A 150 -12.25 18.07 7.64
N PRO A 151 -13.54 17.83 7.87
CA PRO A 151 -14.20 16.62 7.40
C PRO A 151 -13.98 16.42 5.90
N TRP A 152 -13.63 15.21 5.48
CA TRP A 152 -13.18 14.90 4.13
C TRP A 152 -14.11 13.92 3.41
N HIS A 153 -15.41 13.93 3.75
CA HIS A 153 -16.42 13.04 3.16
C HIS A 153 -16.36 13.03 1.62
N THR A 154 -16.20 14.21 1.01
CA THR A 154 -16.09 14.39 -0.44
C THR A 154 -14.68 14.74 -0.91
N LEU A 155 -13.73 14.94 0.02
CA LEU A 155 -12.34 15.26 -0.28
C LEU A 155 -11.52 13.98 -0.31
N ARG A 156 -11.48 13.31 -1.48
CA ARG A 156 -10.92 11.94 -1.61
C ARG A 156 -9.41 11.88 -1.81
N THR A 157 -8.69 12.99 -1.59
CA THR A 157 -7.21 13.02 -1.66
C THR A 157 -6.55 11.92 -0.82
N PRO A 158 -6.96 11.63 0.45
CA PRO A 158 -6.33 10.55 1.22
C PRO A 158 -6.47 9.17 0.56
N VAL A 159 -7.56 8.94 -0.17
CA VAL A 159 -7.80 7.69 -0.90
C VAL A 159 -6.95 7.64 -2.16
N ALA A 160 -6.87 8.75 -2.90
CA ALA A 160 -6.03 8.86 -4.09
C ALA A 160 -4.54 8.72 -3.76
N ASP A 161 -4.07 9.32 -2.67
CA ASP A 161 -2.68 9.20 -2.20
C ASP A 161 -2.35 7.76 -1.81
N LEU A 162 -3.26 7.08 -1.11
CA LEU A 162 -3.13 5.66 -0.80
C LEU A 162 -3.03 4.80 -2.07
N ALA A 163 -3.96 5.00 -3.01
CA ALA A 163 -4.00 4.21 -4.23
C ALA A 163 -2.79 4.48 -5.13
N GLY A 164 -2.39 5.74 -5.29
CA GLY A 164 -1.21 6.15 -6.04
C GLY A 164 0.09 5.62 -5.43
N CYS A 165 0.21 5.61 -4.10
CA CYS A 165 1.35 5.02 -3.41
C CYS A 165 1.46 3.50 -3.64
N LEU A 166 0.34 2.78 -3.56
CA LEU A 166 0.31 1.34 -3.81
C LEU A 166 0.60 1.02 -5.30
N ALA A 167 0.08 1.82 -6.23
CA ALA A 167 0.37 1.67 -7.65
C ALA A 167 1.84 1.94 -7.98
N PHE A 168 2.44 2.98 -7.39
CA PHE A 168 3.88 3.24 -7.50
C PHE A 168 4.68 2.05 -6.98
N THR A 169 4.32 1.52 -5.81
CA THR A 169 4.99 0.36 -5.20
C THR A 169 4.93 -0.86 -6.12
N ALA A 170 3.76 -1.15 -6.68
CA ALA A 170 3.58 -2.24 -7.64
C ALA A 170 4.43 -2.02 -8.90
N GLY A 171 4.49 -0.79 -9.43
CA GLY A 171 5.33 -0.44 -10.58
C GLY A 171 6.83 -0.60 -10.32
N ALA A 172 7.31 -0.15 -9.16
CA ALA A 172 8.70 -0.29 -8.72
C ALA A 172 9.15 -1.76 -8.68
N LEU A 173 8.34 -2.62 -8.06
CA LEU A 173 8.58 -4.07 -8.02
C LEU A 173 8.38 -4.72 -9.40
N GLY A 174 7.44 -4.21 -10.19
CA GLY A 174 7.16 -4.65 -11.56
C GLY A 174 8.33 -4.47 -12.51
N LYS A 175 9.10 -3.38 -12.36
CA LYS A 175 10.32 -3.16 -13.15
C LYS A 175 11.35 -4.26 -12.88
N LEU A 176 11.61 -4.57 -11.60
CA LEU A 176 12.51 -5.67 -11.22
C LEU A 176 12.01 -6.99 -11.82
N ALA A 177 10.72 -7.28 -11.66
CA ALA A 177 10.12 -8.50 -12.18
C ALA A 177 10.25 -8.61 -13.71
N ALA A 178 9.99 -7.53 -14.45
CA ALA A 178 10.14 -7.49 -15.90
C ALA A 178 11.58 -7.74 -16.37
N ASP A 179 12.57 -7.21 -15.63
CA ASP A 179 13.97 -7.52 -15.89
C ASP A 179 14.26 -9.01 -15.64
N VAL A 180 13.81 -9.58 -14.50
CA VAL A 180 13.99 -11.02 -14.20
C VAL A 180 13.38 -11.90 -15.29
N LEU A 181 12.15 -11.61 -15.72
CA LEU A 181 11.47 -12.35 -16.79
C LEU A 181 12.24 -12.33 -18.11
N THR A 182 12.93 -11.23 -18.41
CA THR A 182 13.77 -11.10 -19.61
C THR A 182 15.07 -11.87 -19.43
N LEU A 183 15.78 -11.64 -18.34
CA LEU A 183 17.12 -12.19 -18.09
C LEU A 183 17.11 -13.70 -17.83
N SER A 184 15.96 -14.26 -17.44
CA SER A 184 15.78 -15.69 -17.22
C SER A 184 15.36 -16.47 -18.48
N ARG A 185 15.23 -15.81 -19.63
CA ARG A 185 14.95 -16.50 -20.90
C ARG A 185 16.11 -17.44 -21.23
N THR A 186 15.81 -18.58 -21.87
CA THR A 186 16.81 -19.59 -22.22
C THR A 186 17.96 -19.02 -23.06
N GLU A 187 17.68 -18.07 -23.94
CA GLU A 187 18.65 -17.45 -24.83
C GLU A 187 19.57 -16.42 -24.13
N ILE A 188 19.20 -15.98 -22.92
CA ILE A 188 19.97 -15.00 -22.12
C ILE A 188 20.60 -15.70 -20.91
N ALA A 189 19.79 -16.39 -20.11
CA ALA A 189 20.21 -17.22 -18.98
C ALA A 189 21.15 -16.52 -17.97
N GLU A 190 21.01 -15.20 -17.80
CA GLU A 190 21.85 -14.40 -16.90
C GLU A 190 21.35 -14.44 -15.44
N VAL A 191 20.05 -14.69 -15.23
CA VAL A 191 19.41 -14.72 -13.90
C VAL A 191 18.42 -15.88 -13.80
N SER A 192 18.27 -16.45 -12.60
CA SER A 192 17.22 -17.42 -12.27
C SER A 192 16.56 -17.06 -10.93
N GLU A 193 15.28 -17.40 -10.75
CA GLU A 193 14.58 -17.27 -9.45
C GLU A 193 14.97 -18.36 -8.43
N GLY A 194 15.98 -19.17 -8.73
CA GLY A 194 16.41 -20.29 -7.90
C GLY A 194 15.40 -21.44 -7.97
N SER A 195 14.71 -21.72 -6.87
CA SER A 195 13.73 -22.82 -6.77
C SER A 195 12.37 -22.53 -7.46
N GLY A 196 12.39 -21.83 -8.60
CA GLY A 196 11.19 -21.40 -9.33
C GLY A 196 10.56 -22.53 -10.16
N GLY A 197 9.37 -22.97 -9.76
CA GLY A 197 8.39 -23.72 -10.55
C GLY A 197 8.97 -24.74 -11.53
N GLY A 198 9.43 -25.88 -11.02
CA GLY A 198 9.84 -27.02 -11.84
C GLY A 198 8.68 -27.48 -12.72
N SER A 199 8.95 -27.73 -14.00
CA SER A 199 7.96 -28.35 -14.88
C SER A 199 7.85 -29.84 -14.57
N SER A 200 6.63 -30.33 -14.35
CA SER A 200 6.37 -31.77 -14.20
C SER A 200 6.77 -32.60 -15.43
N ALA A 201 6.91 -31.95 -16.60
CA ALA A 201 7.28 -32.59 -17.87
C ALA A 201 8.75 -32.38 -18.27
N MET A 202 9.43 -31.37 -17.72
CA MET A 202 10.80 -31.02 -18.10
C MET A 202 11.65 -30.71 -16.86
N PRO A 203 12.46 -31.68 -16.39
CA PRO A 203 13.24 -31.54 -15.14
C PRO A 203 14.20 -30.34 -15.09
N HIS A 204 14.69 -29.89 -16.26
CA HIS A 204 15.59 -28.74 -16.38
C HIS A 204 14.84 -27.39 -16.53
N LYS A 205 13.52 -27.39 -16.68
CA LYS A 205 12.73 -26.17 -16.90
C LYS A 205 12.35 -25.52 -15.58
N SER A 206 12.97 -24.38 -15.30
CA SER A 206 12.63 -23.51 -14.16
C SER A 206 11.92 -22.25 -14.66
N ASN A 207 10.67 -22.06 -14.25
CA ASN A 207 9.88 -20.90 -14.68
C ASN A 207 9.96 -19.76 -13.64
N PRO A 208 10.08 -18.48 -14.06
CA PRO A 208 10.08 -17.32 -13.17
C PRO A 208 8.66 -16.96 -12.70
N VAL A 209 8.02 -17.88 -11.96
CA VAL A 209 6.61 -17.77 -11.55
C VAL A 209 6.39 -16.56 -10.65
N ARG A 210 7.32 -16.24 -9.74
CA ARG A 210 7.12 -15.13 -8.79
C ARG A 210 7.20 -13.79 -9.51
N ALA A 211 8.19 -13.59 -10.38
CA ALA A 211 8.30 -12.42 -11.24
C ALA A 211 7.07 -12.28 -12.15
N THR A 212 6.50 -13.40 -12.64
CA THR A 212 5.26 -13.35 -13.43
C THR A 212 4.10 -12.77 -12.63
N LEU A 213 3.92 -13.22 -11.37
CA LEU A 213 2.86 -12.70 -10.49
C LEU A 213 3.07 -11.22 -10.14
N VAL A 214 4.31 -10.82 -9.82
CA VAL A 214 4.65 -9.42 -9.52
C VAL A 214 4.41 -8.53 -10.74
N ALA A 215 4.87 -8.95 -11.92
CA ALA A 215 4.65 -8.20 -13.17
C ALA A 215 3.15 -8.08 -13.52
N ALA A 216 2.35 -9.12 -13.23
CA ALA A 216 0.90 -9.07 -13.42
C ALA A 216 0.20 -8.11 -12.44
N ALA A 217 0.65 -8.04 -11.19
CA ALA A 217 0.17 -7.04 -10.23
C ALA A 217 0.52 -5.62 -10.68
N ALA A 218 1.77 -5.41 -11.10
CA ALA A 218 2.26 -4.11 -11.59
C ALA A 218 1.49 -3.58 -12.81
N ARG A 219 0.99 -4.46 -13.68
CA ARG A 219 0.17 -4.06 -14.84
C ARG A 219 -1.28 -3.71 -14.51
N ARG A 220 -1.81 -4.22 -13.39
CA ARG A 220 -3.21 -4.01 -12.96
C ARG A 220 -3.38 -2.85 -11.99
N ALA A 221 -2.37 -2.58 -11.17
CA ALA A 221 -2.47 -1.58 -10.11
C ALA A 221 -2.74 -0.14 -10.63
N PRO A 222 -2.15 0.32 -11.75
CA PRO A 222 -2.40 1.69 -12.23
C PRO A 222 -3.87 1.99 -12.59
N GLN A 223 -4.63 0.98 -13.02
CA GLN A 223 -6.05 1.14 -13.38
C GLN A 223 -6.99 1.06 -12.16
N LEU A 224 -6.43 0.75 -10.99
CA LEU A 224 -7.14 0.72 -9.71
C LEU A 224 -6.81 1.94 -8.84
N ALA A 225 -5.96 2.85 -9.34
CA ALA A 225 -5.45 4.02 -8.64
C ALA A 225 -6.27 5.29 -8.95
#